data_AF-A0AAX6NDV5-F1
#
_entry.id   AF-A0AAX6NDV5-F1
#
_cell.length_a   1.000
_cell.length_b   1.000
_cell.length_c   1.000
_cell.angle_alpha   90.00
_cell.angle_beta   90.00
_cell.angle_gamma   90.00
#
_symmetry.space_group_name_H-M   'P 1'
#
loop_
_entity.id
_entity.type
_entity.pdbx_description
1 polymer ?
#
loop_
_entity_poly.entity_id
_entity_poly.type
_entity_poly.pdbx_seq_one_letter_code
_entity_poly.pdbx_strand_id
1 'polypeptide(L)' 'MTENFKGLPNFVKQELEKLKPYEGKELQFPLGDNAFNFWELDAKSVFPHTPELQKTFNKLKKKNLKKQRKKQDL' A
#
# COMPACT_ATOMS: atom_id res chain seq x y z
N MET A 1 16.07 -45.01 -10.94
CA MET A 1 16.35 -43.56 -11.00
C MET A 1 16.90 -43.15 -9.65
N THR A 2 18.05 -42.50 -9.61
CA THR A 2 18.79 -42.19 -8.38
C THR A 2 18.18 -40.99 -7.66
N GLU A 3 17.67 -41.22 -6.45
CA GLU A 3 17.17 -40.21 -5.54
C GLU A 3 18.33 -39.39 -4.96
N ASN A 4 18.76 -38.36 -5.68
CA ASN A 4 19.67 -37.35 -5.15
C ASN A 4 18.87 -36.28 -4.37
N PHE A 5 18.26 -36.65 -3.25
CA PHE A 5 17.81 -35.65 -2.28
C PHE A 5 19.04 -35.09 -1.55
N LYS A 6 19.65 -34.04 -2.12
CA LYS A 6 20.48 -33.12 -1.34
C LYS A 6 19.56 -32.53 -0.26
N GLY A 7 19.59 -33.14 0.93
CA GLY A 7 18.80 -32.71 2.06
C GLY A 7 18.95 -31.20 2.27
N LEU A 8 17.83 -30.54 2.54
CA LEU A 8 17.80 -29.10 2.82
C LEU A 8 18.84 -28.77 3.90
N PRO A 9 19.64 -27.70 3.73
CA PRO A 9 20.56 -27.24 4.76
C PRO A 9 19.82 -27.08 6.10
N ASN A 10 20.48 -27.39 7.22
CA ASN A 10 19.86 -27.31 8.56
C ASN A 10 19.23 -25.94 8.84
N PHE A 11 19.83 -24.87 8.31
CA PHE A 11 19.27 -23.52 8.33
C PHE A 11 17.86 -23.45 7.73
N VAL A 12 17.68 -24.02 6.53
CA VAL A 12 16.39 -24.01 5.81
C VAL A 12 15.35 -24.84 6.55
N LYS A 13 15.73 -25.94 7.20
CA LYS A 13 14.82 -26.74 8.03
C LYS A 13 14.30 -25.96 9.23
N GLN A 14 15.18 -25.22 9.92
CA GLN A 14 14.79 -24.38 11.07
C GLN A 14 13.88 -23.22 10.65
N GLU A 15 14.13 -22.64 9.49
CA GLU A 15 13.31 -21.55 8.95
C GLU A 15 11.92 -22.06 8.52
N LEU A 16 11.86 -23.25 7.91
CA LEU A 16 10.60 -23.93 7.60
C LEU A 16 9.81 -24.30 8.87
N GLU A 17 10.45 -24.76 9.94
CA GLU A 17 9.76 -25.04 11.21
C GLU A 17 9.12 -23.80 11.84
N LYS A 18 9.73 -22.63 11.67
CA LYS A 18 9.12 -21.36 12.11
C LYS A 18 7.91 -20.96 11.26
N LEU A 19 7.85 -21.43 10.01
CA LEU A 19 6.78 -21.12 9.06
C LEU A 19 5.61 -22.12 9.08
N LYS A 20 5.82 -23.35 9.56
CA LYS A 20 4.76 -24.37 9.74
C LYS A 20 3.47 -23.86 10.41
N PRO A 21 3.49 -23.00 11.45
CA PRO A 21 2.27 -22.49 12.09
C PRO A 21 1.43 -21.55 11.22
N TYR A 22 1.97 -21.12 10.09
CA TYR A 22 1.37 -20.20 9.12
C TYR A 22 1.02 -20.90 7.80
N GLU A 23 1.48 -22.14 7.58
CA GLU A 23 1.03 -22.97 6.45
C GLU A 23 -0.47 -23.25 6.58
N GLY A 24 -1.23 -22.92 5.53
CA GLY A 24 -2.68 -23.16 5.47
C GLY A 24 -3.55 -22.15 6.21
N LYS A 25 -2.98 -21.13 6.87
CA LYS A 25 -3.76 -19.97 7.34
C LYS A 25 -3.94 -19.00 6.19
N GLU A 26 -5.18 -18.66 5.88
CA GLU A 26 -5.47 -17.56 4.98
C GLU A 26 -4.81 -16.29 5.52
N LEU A 27 -3.84 -15.75 4.77
CA LEU A 27 -3.37 -14.40 5.01
C LEU A 27 -4.53 -13.46 4.68
N GLN A 28 -5.28 -13.08 5.71
CA GLN A 28 -6.16 -11.93 5.63
C GLN A 28 -5.26 -10.70 5.58
N PHE A 29 -4.84 -10.33 4.37
CA PHE A 29 -4.40 -8.96 4.15
C PHE A 29 -5.59 -8.09 4.53
N PRO A 30 -5.47 -7.16 5.49
CA PRO A 30 -6.46 -6.14 5.68
C PRO A 30 -6.36 -5.22 4.46
N LEU A 31 -6.93 -5.67 3.34
CA LEU A 31 -7.43 -4.82 2.28
C LEU A 31 -8.64 -4.10 2.89
N GLY A 32 -8.38 -3.28 3.91
CA GLY A 32 -9.42 -2.39 4.42
C GLY A 32 -9.88 -1.52 3.26
N ASP A 33 -11.11 -1.02 3.36
CA ASP A 33 -11.68 0.01 2.48
C ASP A 33 -10.93 1.36 2.59
N ASN A 34 -9.62 1.33 2.86
CA ASN A 34 -8.72 2.47 2.83
C ASN A 34 -8.49 2.85 1.36
N ALA A 35 -9.53 3.39 0.73
CA ALA A 35 -9.41 4.12 -0.50
C ALA A 35 -8.46 5.30 -0.24
N PHE A 36 -7.23 5.19 -0.74
CA PHE A 36 -6.25 6.25 -0.60
C PHE A 36 -6.78 7.53 -1.29
N ASN A 37 -7.08 8.55 -0.48
CA ASN A 37 -7.50 9.84 -1.00
C ASN A 37 -6.29 10.75 -1.24
N PHE A 38 -5.80 10.74 -2.47
CA PHE A 38 -4.70 11.62 -2.88
C PHE A 38 -4.95 13.11 -2.58
N TRP A 39 -6.20 13.55 -2.57
CA TRP A 39 -6.55 14.95 -2.32
C TRP A 39 -6.61 15.32 -0.84
N GLU A 40 -6.53 14.37 0.09
CA GLU A 40 -6.39 14.67 1.53
C GLU A 40 -4.99 15.13 1.88
N LEU A 41 -3.97 14.74 1.11
CA LEU A 41 -2.58 15.10 1.36
C LEU A 41 -2.30 16.62 1.27
N ASP A 42 -1.26 17.03 1.98
CA ASP A 42 -0.75 18.39 1.96
C ASP A 42 0.22 18.63 0.80
N ALA A 43 0.13 19.80 0.17
CA ALA A 43 0.99 20.16 -0.95
C ALA A 43 2.49 20.06 -0.60
N LYS A 44 2.85 20.43 0.64
CA LYS A 44 4.23 20.40 1.13
C LYS A 44 4.75 18.98 1.34
N SER A 45 3.90 18.01 1.67
CA SER A 45 4.33 16.62 1.82
C SER A 45 4.55 15.95 0.45
N VAL A 46 3.71 16.27 -0.54
CA VAL A 46 3.83 15.72 -1.90
C VAL A 46 4.97 16.40 -2.68
N PHE A 47 5.17 17.71 -2.46
CA PHE A 47 6.11 18.54 -3.24
C PHE A 47 6.99 19.42 -2.32
N PRO A 48 7.89 18.87 -1.49
CA PRO A 48 8.56 19.58 -0.40
C PRO A 48 9.45 20.76 -0.81
N HIS A 49 9.95 20.78 -2.05
CA HIS A 49 10.92 21.79 -2.52
C HIS A 49 10.47 22.57 -3.76
N THR A 50 9.22 22.41 -4.18
CA THR A 50 8.72 22.99 -5.44
C THR A 50 7.49 23.85 -5.18
N PRO A 51 7.66 25.14 -4.80
CA PRO A 51 6.56 26.03 -4.44
C PRO A 51 5.58 26.26 -5.59
N GLU A 52 6.05 26.20 -6.84
CA GLU A 52 5.20 26.27 -8.03
C GLU A 52 4.22 25.09 -8.10
N LEU A 53 4.73 23.87 -7.88
CA LEU A 53 3.91 22.65 -7.85
C LEU A 53 2.98 22.61 -6.64
N GLN A 54 3.41 23.13 -5.49
CA GLN A 54 2.54 23.28 -4.32
C GLN A 54 1.35 24.21 -4.63
N LYS A 55 1.59 25.34 -5.31
CA LYS A 55 0.54 26.28 -5.70
C LYS A 55 -0.43 25.66 -6.71
N THR A 56 0.06 24.98 -7.74
CA THR A 56 -0.80 24.33 -8.75
C THR A 56 -1.61 23.19 -8.13
N PHE A 57 -1.01 22.37 -7.28
CA PHE A 57 -1.69 21.31 -6.53
C PHE A 57 -2.84 21.86 -5.68
N ASN A 58 -2.59 22.92 -4.90
CA ASN A 58 -3.62 23.56 -4.08
C ASN A 58 -4.78 24.13 -4.92
N LYS A 59 -4.48 24.69 -6.10
CA LYS A 59 -5.50 25.18 -7.04
C LYS A 59 -6.36 24.03 -7.56
N LEU A 60 -5.75 22.88 -7.86
CA LEU A 60 -6.45 21.67 -8.33
C LEU A 60 -7.28 21.02 -7.21
N LYS A 61 -6.73 20.86 -6.01
CA LYS A 61 -7.42 20.34 -4.81
C LYS A 61 -8.70 21.11 -4.54
N LYS A 62 -8.65 22.46 -4.55
CA LYS A 62 -9.84 23.31 -4.40
C LYS A 62 -10.89 23.09 -5.49
N LYS A 63 -10.49 22.89 -6.74
CA LYS A 63 -11.43 22.60 -7.85
C LYS A 63 -12.10 21.23 -7.66
N ASN A 64 -11.36 20.22 -7.23
CA ASN A 64 -11.92 18.88 -7.04
C ASN A 64 -12.89 18.82 -5.86
N LEU A 65 -12.56 19.45 -4.73
CA LEU A 65 -13.47 19.55 -3.57
C LEU A 65 -14.80 20.22 -3.94
N LYS A 66 -14.76 21.29 -4.75
CA LYS A 66 -15.98 21.94 -5.26
C LYS A 66 -16.83 21.02 -6.14
N LYS A 67 -16.19 20.19 -6.98
CA LYS A 67 -16.91 19.22 -7.83
C LYS A 67 -17.53 18.08 -7.02
N GLN A 68 -16.84 17.62 -5.97
CA GLN A 68 -17.37 16.57 -5.09
C GLN A 68 -18.61 17.04 -4.32
N ARG A 69 -18.60 18.27 -3.77
CA ARG A 69 -19.78 18.84 -3.09
C ARG A 69 -21.00 18.90 -4.00
N LYS A 70 -20.84 19.38 -5.24
CA LYS A 70 -21.93 19.43 -6.23
C LYS A 70 -22.53 18.06 -6.59
N LYS A 71 -21.77 16.97 -6.45
CA LYS A 71 -22.28 15.61 -6.69
C LYS A 71 -23.09 15.05 -5.51
N GLN A 72 -22.96 15.65 -4.32
CA GLN A 72 -23.72 15.25 -3.13
C GLN A 72 -25.05 16.01 -3.01
N ASP A 73 -25.15 17.19 -3.62
CA ASP A 73 -26.36 18.02 -3.65
C ASP A 73 -27.34 17.66 -4.81
N LEU A 74 -27.05 16.60 -5.58
CA LEU A 74 -27.83 16.08 -6.72
C LEU A 74 -28.33 14.68 -6.41
#